data_AF-A0A327ZK31-F1
#
_entry.id   AF-A0A327ZK31-F1
#
_cell.length_a   1.000
_cell.length_b   1.000
_cell.length_c   1.000
_cell.angle_alpha   90.00
_cell.angle_beta   90.00
_cell.angle_gamma   90.00
#
_symmetry.space_group_name_H-M   'P 1'
#
loop_
_entity.id
_entity.type
_entity.pdbx_description
1 polymer ?
#
loop_
_entity_poly.entity_id
_entity_poly.type
_entity_poly.pdbx_seq_one_letter_code
_entity_poly.pdbx_strand_id
1 'polypeptide(L)'
;MRRRLHFSWMLPASIVAVLLGVVSGITWLVSRLIDADQFDQGEISDGRPCIATVQSISDTHKADVYRVELRLHAYDGTEEVDTVVRESLTPTEAGLAIPGAEFRCVTDPEDHTHVEVFWSE
;
A
#
# COMPACT_ATOMS: atom_id res chain seq x y z
N MET A 1 -20.80 -60.20 19.93
CA MET A 1 -19.78 -60.09 18.85
C MET A 1 -19.70 -58.64 18.37
N ARG A 2 -18.49 -58.09 18.33
CA ARG A 2 -18.15 -56.72 17.91
C ARG A 2 -18.44 -56.49 16.42
N ARG A 3 -19.05 -55.36 16.05
CA ARG A 3 -18.74 -54.68 14.77
C ARG A 3 -18.62 -53.18 15.01
N ARG A 4 -17.46 -52.66 14.61
CA ARG A 4 -16.89 -51.37 14.95
C ARG A 4 -17.41 -50.28 14.02
N LEU A 5 -17.53 -49.09 14.63
CA LEU A 5 -17.64 -47.78 14.02
C LEU A 5 -16.69 -47.60 12.81
N HIS A 6 -17.24 -47.29 11.65
CA HIS A 6 -16.48 -46.69 10.54
C HIS A 6 -17.18 -45.49 9.88
N PHE A 7 -18.24 -44.94 10.50
CA PHE A 7 -18.96 -43.78 9.97
C PHE A 7 -18.52 -42.43 10.56
N SER A 8 -17.54 -42.42 11.47
CA SER A 8 -17.17 -41.23 12.26
C SER A 8 -15.96 -40.44 11.72
N TRP A 9 -15.44 -40.79 10.54
CA TRP A 9 -14.20 -40.20 9.98
C TRP A 9 -14.37 -39.39 8.69
N MET A 10 -15.55 -39.40 8.06
CA MET A 10 -15.79 -38.62 6.83
C MET A 10 -16.52 -37.29 7.06
N LEU A 11 -17.25 -37.15 8.16
CA LEU A 11 -17.95 -35.91 8.50
C LEU A 11 -17.03 -34.73 8.88
N PRO A 12 -15.93 -34.89 9.65
CA PRO A 12 -15.12 -33.74 10.07
C PRO A 12 -14.26 -33.17 8.94
N ALA A 13 -13.89 -33.98 7.93
CA ALA A 13 -13.00 -33.53 6.85
C ALA A 13 -13.68 -32.50 5.92
N SER A 14 -14.98 -32.66 5.67
CA SER A 14 -15.77 -31.72 4.86
C SER A 14 -15.86 -30.33 5.51
N ILE A 15 -16.09 -30.30 6.83
CA ILE A 15 -16.24 -29.04 7.58
C ILE A 15 -14.91 -28.28 7.62
N VAL A 16 -13.79 -28.98 7.81
CA VAL A 16 -12.45 -28.35 7.82
C VAL A 16 -12.09 -27.77 6.44
N ALA A 17 -12.44 -28.45 5.35
CA ALA A 17 -12.19 -27.96 4.00
C ALA A 17 -13.02 -26.70 3.66
N VAL A 18 -14.29 -26.67 4.09
CA VAL A 18 -15.15 -25.48 3.93
C VAL A 18 -14.64 -24.30 4.74
N LEU A 19 -14.22 -24.52 6.00
CA LEU A 19 -13.67 -23.45 6.84
C LEU A 19 -12.36 -22.89 6.27
N LEU A 20 -11.45 -23.74 5.78
CA LEU A 20 -10.19 -23.28 5.15
C LEU A 20 -10.42 -22.52 3.83
N GLY A 21 -11.42 -22.93 3.04
CA GLY A 21 -11.79 -22.22 1.81
C GLY A 21 -12.39 -20.84 2.08
N VAL A 22 -13.27 -20.73 3.10
CA VAL A 22 -13.88 -19.44 3.48
C VAL A 22 -12.84 -18.49 4.07
N VAL A 23 -11.94 -18.98 4.94
CA VAL A 23 -10.86 -18.15 5.50
C VAL A 23 -9.92 -17.66 4.40
N SER A 24 -9.56 -18.50 3.43
CA SER A 24 -8.69 -18.10 2.30
C SER A 24 -9.35 -17.06 1.38
N GLY A 25 -10.68 -17.14 1.19
CA GLY A 25 -11.42 -16.15 0.43
C GLY A 25 -11.48 -14.79 1.14
N ILE A 26 -11.69 -14.80 2.46
CA ILE A 26 -11.73 -13.57 3.27
C ILE A 26 -10.35 -12.93 3.33
N THR A 27 -9.25 -13.67 3.52
CA THR A 27 -7.91 -13.07 3.49
C THR A 27 -7.57 -12.46 2.14
N TRP A 28 -7.99 -13.06 1.02
CA TRP A 28 -7.75 -12.45 -0.30
C TRP A 28 -8.52 -11.14 -0.50
N LEU A 29 -9.76 -11.09 0.01
CA LEU A 29 -10.60 -9.88 -0.05
C LEU A 29 -10.09 -8.80 0.91
N VAL A 30 -9.64 -9.18 2.10
CA VAL A 30 -9.03 -8.28 3.08
C VAL A 30 -7.67 -7.78 2.61
N SER A 31 -6.83 -8.59 1.96
CA SER A 31 -5.58 -8.10 1.36
C SER A 31 -5.84 -7.08 0.24
N ARG A 32 -6.90 -7.25 -0.55
CA ARG A 32 -7.33 -6.26 -1.57
C ARG A 32 -7.92 -4.99 -0.94
N LEU A 33 -8.56 -5.09 0.22
CA LEU A 33 -9.15 -3.97 0.95
C LEU A 33 -8.12 -3.20 1.78
N ILE A 34 -7.15 -3.87 2.40
CA ILE A 34 -6.03 -3.22 3.12
C ILE A 34 -5.19 -2.38 2.15
N ASP A 35 -4.98 -2.88 0.92
CA ASP A 35 -4.32 -2.14 -0.17
C ASP A 35 -5.17 -0.94 -0.67
N ALA A 36 -6.40 -0.79 -0.19
CA ALA A 36 -7.33 0.29 -0.53
C ALA A 36 -7.73 1.18 0.66
N ASP A 37 -7.42 0.82 1.90
CA ASP A 37 -7.84 1.56 3.12
C ASP A 37 -6.72 2.39 3.77
N GLN A 38 -5.48 2.33 3.28
CA GLN A 38 -4.39 3.20 3.76
C GLN A 38 -4.27 4.51 2.97
N PHE A 39 -5.40 5.06 2.49
CA PHE A 39 -5.45 6.48 2.10
C PHE A 39 -5.76 7.33 3.34
N ASP A 40 -4.95 7.17 4.40
CA ASP A 40 -5.07 8.02 5.57
C ASP A 40 -4.34 9.33 5.23
N GLN A 41 -5.11 10.39 4.95
CA GLN A 41 -4.61 11.77 4.84
C GLN A 41 -4.25 12.28 6.24
N GLY A 42 -3.38 11.55 6.92
CA GLY A 42 -2.82 11.95 8.20
C GLY A 42 -1.74 13.00 7.93
N GLU A 43 -2.07 14.27 8.16
CA GLU A 43 -1.08 15.35 8.16
C GLU A 43 0.06 14.99 9.11
N ILE A 44 1.27 14.81 8.58
CA ILE A 44 2.42 14.40 9.39
C ILE A 44 2.88 15.60 10.23
N SER A 45 2.41 15.66 11.48
CA SER A 45 2.61 16.83 12.36
C SER A 45 4.05 17.03 12.87
N ASP A 46 4.92 16.01 12.80
CA ASP A 46 6.33 16.06 13.22
C ASP A 46 7.24 15.29 12.25
N GLY A 47 6.99 15.48 10.94
CA GLY A 47 7.72 14.73 9.93
C GLY A 47 9.04 15.37 9.54
N ARG A 48 9.96 14.53 9.06
CA ARG A 48 11.28 14.96 8.59
C ARG A 48 11.18 15.51 7.16
N PRO A 49 11.69 16.72 6.88
CA PRO A 49 11.64 17.27 5.53
C PRO A 49 12.54 16.47 4.58
N CYS A 50 12.01 16.18 3.39
CA CYS A 50 12.67 15.44 2.33
C CYS A 50 12.39 16.06 0.95
N ILE A 51 13.22 15.69 -0.03
CA ILE A 51 12.98 15.93 -1.45
C ILE A 51 12.58 14.60 -2.08
N ALA A 52 11.40 14.54 -2.68
CA ALA A 52 10.93 13.39 -3.43
C ALA A 52 11.20 13.61 -4.92
N THR A 53 12.07 12.77 -5.50
CA THR A 53 12.30 12.75 -6.94
C THR A 53 11.46 11.67 -7.59
N VAL A 54 10.63 12.03 -8.56
CA VAL A 54 9.83 11.07 -9.31
C VAL A 54 10.73 10.19 -10.18
N GLN A 55 10.68 8.88 -9.98
CA GLN A 55 11.38 7.91 -10.82
C GLN A 55 10.47 7.44 -11.95
N SER A 56 9.22 7.11 -11.63
CA SER A 56 8.23 6.70 -12.61
C SER A 56 6.81 6.99 -12.11
N ILE A 57 5.89 7.17 -13.04
CA ILE A 57 4.46 7.30 -12.75
C ILE A 57 3.69 6.33 -13.64
N SER A 58 2.70 5.65 -13.04
CA SER A 58 1.85 4.70 -13.74
C SER A 58 0.40 4.83 -13.28
N ASP A 59 -0.52 4.85 -14.24
CA ASP A 59 -1.96 4.83 -13.97
C ASP A 59 -2.37 3.45 -13.44
N THR A 60 -3.13 3.42 -12.35
CA THR A 60 -3.62 2.16 -11.75
C THR A 60 -4.95 1.68 -12.36
N HIS A 61 -5.47 2.39 -13.36
CA HIS A 61 -6.79 2.22 -13.99
C HIS A 61 -7.96 2.36 -13.00
N LYS A 62 -7.73 3.06 -11.89
CA LYS A 62 -8.72 3.39 -10.86
C LYS A 62 -8.78 4.91 -10.80
N ALA A 63 -9.98 5.48 -10.98
CA ALA A 63 -10.30 6.91 -11.00
C ALA A 63 -9.22 7.83 -10.39
N ASP A 64 -8.32 8.32 -11.23
CA ASP A 64 -7.26 9.29 -10.91
C ASP A 64 -6.25 8.87 -9.82
N VAL A 65 -6.14 7.56 -9.55
CA VAL A 65 -5.14 6.96 -8.65
C VAL A 65 -3.92 6.56 -9.45
N TYR A 66 -2.79 7.14 -9.11
CA TYR A 66 -1.49 6.88 -9.72
C TYR A 66 -0.58 6.14 -8.76
N ARG A 67 0.19 5.19 -9.30
CA ARG A 67 1.33 4.59 -8.62
C ARG A 67 2.56 5.36 -9.03
N VAL A 68 3.14 6.08 -8.08
CA VAL A 68 4.32 6.92 -8.29
C VAL A 68 5.50 6.29 -7.54
N GLU A 69 6.55 5.96 -8.28
CA GLU A 69 7.81 5.50 -7.71
C GLU A 69 8.67 6.73 -7.42
N LEU A 70 9.09 6.88 -6.17
CA LEU A 70 9.77 8.07 -5.65
C LEU A 70 11.12 7.66 -5.07
N ARG A 71 12.10 8.53 -5.28
CA ARG A 71 13.36 8.51 -4.55
C ARG A 71 13.36 9.66 -3.55
N LEU A 72 13.37 9.34 -2.28
CA LEU A 72 13.39 10.31 -1.19
C LEU A 72 14.83 10.61 -0.82
N HIS A 73 15.13 11.89 -0.67
CA HIS A 73 16.39 12.37 -0.14
C HIS A 73 16.11 13.24 1.08
N ALA A 74 16.62 12.85 2.25
CA ALA A 74 16.48 13.67 3.45
C ALA A 74 17.22 15.01 3.28
N TYR A 75 16.67 16.11 3.80
CA TYR A 75 17.30 17.43 3.67
C TYR A 75 18.69 17.52 4.32
N ASP A 76 18.93 16.69 5.33
CA ASP A 76 20.23 16.58 6.00
C ASP A 76 21.28 15.77 5.21
N GLY A 77 20.89 15.18 4.07
CA GLY A 77 21.74 14.40 3.18
C GLY A 77 22.18 13.05 3.77
N THR A 78 21.57 12.62 4.87
CA THR A 78 22.00 11.42 5.60
C THR A 78 21.40 10.13 5.05
N GLU A 79 20.33 10.24 4.27
CA GLU A 79 19.51 9.10 3.89
C GLU A 79 18.89 9.26 2.48
N GLU A 80 18.95 8.19 1.69
CA GLU A 80 18.29 8.08 0.39
C GLU A 80 17.51 6.77 0.36
N VAL A 81 16.20 6.86 0.10
CA VAL A 81 15.27 5.72 0.14
C VAL A 81 14.41 5.72 -1.12
N ASP A 82 14.36 4.60 -1.83
CA ASP A 82 13.41 4.38 -2.90
C ASP A 82 12.09 3.84 -2.30
N THR A 83 10.97 4.50 -2.60
CA THR A 83 9.63 4.12 -2.14
C THR A 83 8.62 4.16 -3.28
N VAL A 84 7.44 3.61 -3.04
CA VAL A 84 6.32 3.64 -3.98
C VAL A 84 5.08 4.12 -3.26
N VAL A 85 4.53 5.24 -3.72
CA VAL A 85 3.28 5.80 -3.19
C VAL A 85 2.14 5.57 -4.17
N ARG A 86 0.93 5.46 -3.62
CA ARG A 86 -0.31 5.40 -4.38
C ARG A 86 -1.15 6.58 -3.97
N GLU A 87 -1.28 7.55 -4.87
CA GLU A 87 -1.97 8.80 -4.57
C GLU A 87 -3.04 9.13 -5.60
N SER A 88 -4.08 9.81 -5.14
CA SER A 88 -5.09 10.38 -6.02
C SER A 88 -4.60 11.75 -6.45
N LEU A 89 -4.25 11.90 -7.72
CA LEU A 89 -3.72 13.15 -8.26
C LEU A 89 -4.74 13.80 -9.19
N THR A 90 -4.90 15.11 -9.10
CA THR A 90 -5.64 15.85 -10.11
C THR A 90 -4.90 15.78 -11.46
N PRO A 91 -5.59 16.01 -12.60
CA PRO A 91 -4.94 16.00 -13.91
C PRO A 91 -3.76 16.97 -14.03
N THR A 92 -3.79 18.07 -13.26
CA THR A 92 -2.69 19.05 -13.21
C THR A 92 -1.50 18.48 -12.45
N GLU A 93 -1.70 17.90 -11.26
CA GLU A 93 -0.64 17.29 -10.45
C GLU A 93 -0.02 16.08 -11.15
N ALA A 94 -0.83 15.23 -11.77
CA ALA A 94 -0.35 14.11 -12.59
C ALA A 94 0.50 14.59 -13.78
N GLY A 95 0.19 15.78 -14.33
CA GLY A 95 0.98 16.42 -15.37
C GLY A 95 2.32 16.99 -14.88
N LEU A 96 2.45 17.29 -13.59
CA LEU A 96 3.70 17.74 -12.96
C LEU A 96 4.59 16.58 -12.53
N ALA A 97 4.00 15.45 -12.16
CA ALA A 97 4.68 14.24 -11.68
C ALA A 97 5.40 13.45 -12.81
N ILE A 98 6.28 14.11 -13.55
CA ILE A 98 7.11 13.49 -14.59
C ILE A 98 8.42 12.92 -14.02
N PRO A 99 9.00 11.86 -14.62
CA PRO A 99 10.30 11.34 -14.20
C PRO A 99 11.38 12.44 -14.14
N GLY A 100 12.08 12.53 -13.02
CA GLY A 100 13.07 13.55 -12.70
C GLY A 100 12.52 14.83 -12.07
N ALA A 101 11.19 14.98 -11.96
CA ALA A 101 10.61 16.08 -11.19
C ALA A 101 10.88 15.92 -9.70
N GLU A 102 11.16 17.02 -9.03
CA GLU A 102 11.45 17.08 -7.60
C GLU A 102 10.32 17.82 -6.88
N PHE A 103 9.86 17.25 -5.79
CA PHE A 103 8.81 17.81 -4.94
C PHE A 103 9.30 17.86 -3.50
N ARG A 104 8.81 18.84 -2.76
CA ARG A 104 8.96 18.83 -1.30
C ARG A 104 8.11 17.68 -0.74
N CYS A 105 8.66 17.00 0.25
CA CYS A 105 7.96 15.95 0.97
C CYS A 105 8.29 16.00 2.46
N VAL A 106 7.49 15.27 3.22
CA VAL A 106 7.69 15.02 4.65
C VAL A 106 7.55 13.51 4.87
N THR A 107 8.50 12.90 5.58
CA THR A 107 8.42 11.49 5.99
C THR A 107 8.16 11.37 7.47
N ASP A 108 7.43 10.34 7.89
CA ASP A 108 7.32 10.01 9.31
C ASP A 108 8.71 9.58 9.87
N PRO A 109 9.14 10.09 11.02
CA PRO A 109 10.44 9.74 11.62
C PRO A 109 10.52 8.31 12.16
N GLU A 110 9.39 7.66 12.42
CA GLU A 110 9.29 6.27 12.89
C GLU A 110 8.98 5.29 11.74
N ASP A 111 8.33 5.76 10.67
CA ASP A 111 7.98 4.96 9.49
C ASP A 111 8.29 5.66 8.16
N HIS A 112 9.47 5.36 7.61
CA HIS A 112 9.93 5.88 6.32
C HIS A 112 9.08 5.45 5.10
N THR A 113 8.10 4.56 5.27
CA THR A 113 7.15 4.20 4.21
C THR A 113 5.94 5.14 4.15
N HIS A 114 5.70 5.92 5.21
CA HIS A 114 4.69 6.97 5.24
C HIS A 114 5.32 8.29 4.79
N VAL A 115 4.87 8.77 3.62
CA VAL A 115 5.41 9.96 2.96
C VAL A 115 4.26 10.82 2.49
N GLU A 116 4.33 12.12 2.80
CA GLU A 116 3.43 13.14 2.28
C GLU A 116 4.19 13.99 1.25
N VAL A 117 3.67 14.09 0.02
CA VAL A 117 4.31 14.83 -1.08
C VAL A 117 3.45 16.04 -1.47
N PHE A 118 4.09 17.21 -1.61
CA PHE A 118 3.40 18.44 -1.98
C PHE A 118 3.44 18.65 -3.51
N TRP A 119 2.39 18.22 -4.21
CA TRP A 119 2.34 18.17 -5.68
C TRP A 119 2.02 19.48 -6.41
N SER A 120 1.55 20.51 -5.69
CA SER A 120 0.93 21.72 -6.28
C SER A 120 1.77 23.00 -6.13
N GLU A 121 3.08 22.86 -5.96
CA GLU A 121 4.00 24.00 -5.78
C GLU A 121 4.42 24.72 -7.07
#